data_AF-A0A7S2DC86-F1
#
_entry.id   AF-A0A7S2DC86-F1
#
_cell.length_a   1.000
_cell.length_b   1.000
_cell.length_c   1.000
_cell.angle_alpha   90.00
_cell.angle_beta   90.00
_cell.angle_gamma   90.00
#
_symmetry.space_group_name_H-M   'P 1'
#
loop_
_entity.id
_entity.type
_entity.pdbx_description
1 polymer ?
#
loop_
_entity_poly.entity_id
_entity_poly.type
_entity_poly.pdbx_seq_one_letter_code
_entity_poly.pdbx_strand_id
1 'polypeptide(L)'
;ADEWVEKLSIVSETLEQWTAVQAMWQYLEAVFTSGDIAKQLPQESKRFQGIDKNWVKIMSKGNENPNVIRYIYEGNDMLKQLLPHMLEQLELCQKALSGYLDQKRAAFPRFFFVADATLLEVLSQGSNPQAIQPHLQSVFDSVVYAEFGKKEKTNIEVLQSADGQTIKLVQPVKAEGNIEEWLDKLLKEMQNTVNRLCSYVAADCESLDTEPMTHKYQAQISLIGIQFKWTTDSEDALYRAKAEKGIIKATNKKHQQRLTDLVAINMRSDGDLLQYGKWTRRKVETMILVDVHQRDVFVDIEIHRVKDPEDFEWQKQARFYWRGDLDVAQISIADVDFPYTNEYLGVKERLVITPLTDRCYVTLSQALGMCLGGAPAGPAGTGKTETTKDMCRT
;
A
#
# COMPACT_ATOMS: atom_id res chain seq x y z
N ALA A 1 43.71 -9.97 46.10
CA ALA A 1 43.00 -10.52 44.92
C ALA A 1 41.52 -10.21 45.04
N ASP A 2 40.91 -10.54 46.17
CA ASP A 2 39.48 -10.35 46.46
C ASP A 2 38.99 -8.89 46.30
N GLU A 3 39.77 -7.90 46.75
CA GLU A 3 39.41 -6.48 46.59
C GLU A 3 39.31 -6.03 45.12
N TRP A 4 40.19 -6.54 44.25
CA TRP A 4 40.14 -6.23 42.83
C TRP A 4 39.00 -6.96 42.13
N VAL A 5 38.66 -8.17 42.57
CA VAL A 5 37.49 -8.91 42.07
C VAL A 5 36.21 -8.15 42.40
N GLU A 6 36.05 -7.66 43.63
CA GLU A 6 34.90 -6.85 44.04
C GLU A 6 34.81 -5.53 43.24
N LYS A 7 35.94 -4.80 43.13
CA LYS A 7 36.02 -3.56 42.35
C LYS A 7 35.60 -3.76 40.90
N LEU A 8 36.13 -4.78 40.24
CA LEU A 8 35.84 -5.05 38.83
C LEU A 8 34.41 -5.57 38.63
N SER A 9 33.86 -6.37 39.55
CA SER A 9 32.47 -6.85 39.47
C SER A 9 31.49 -5.69 39.50
N ILE A 10 31.63 -4.80 40.49
CA ILE A 10 30.79 -3.60 40.64
C ILE A 10 30.87 -2.71 39.41
N VAL A 11 32.07 -2.51 38.88
CA VAL A 11 32.28 -1.69 37.68
C VAL A 11 31.60 -2.31 36.47
N SER A 12 31.72 -3.63 36.28
CA SER A 12 31.06 -4.35 35.18
C SER A 12 29.54 -4.20 35.26
N GLU A 13 28.95 -4.49 36.42
CA GLU A 13 27.50 -4.39 36.64
C GLU A 13 26.98 -2.95 36.40
N THR A 14 27.73 -1.95 36.87
CA THR A 14 27.34 -0.55 36.68
C THR A 14 27.45 -0.12 35.21
N LEU A 15 28.47 -0.59 34.49
CA LEU A 15 28.63 -0.31 33.06
C LEU A 15 27.55 -0.98 32.21
N GLU A 16 27.11 -2.19 32.58
CA GLU A 16 25.98 -2.85 31.92
C GLU A 16 24.69 -2.04 32.07
N GLN A 17 24.38 -1.58 33.29
CA GLN A 17 23.23 -0.71 33.53
C GLN A 17 23.35 0.63 32.82
N TRP A 18 24.55 1.24 32.85
CA TRP A 18 24.82 2.47 32.13
C TRP A 18 24.52 2.33 30.65
N THR A 19 24.98 1.24 30.03
CA THR A 19 24.77 0.98 28.60
C THR A 19 23.30 0.75 28.29
N ALA A 20 22.56 0.03 29.15
CA ALA A 20 21.13 -0.17 29.00
C ALA A 20 20.34 1.15 29.08
N VAL A 21 20.65 1.98 30.09
CA VAL A 21 20.07 3.32 30.23
C VAL A 21 20.39 4.18 29.02
N GLN A 22 21.64 4.18 28.54
CA GLN A 22 22.06 4.96 27.38
C GLN A 22 21.26 4.59 26.13
N ALA A 23 21.14 3.30 25.82
CA ALA A 23 20.43 2.83 24.64
C ALA A 23 18.96 3.24 24.67
N MET A 24 18.31 3.09 25.82
CA MET A 24 16.90 3.42 26.00
C MET A 24 16.65 4.94 26.02
N TRP A 25 17.55 5.71 26.64
CA TRP A 25 17.51 7.16 26.64
C TRP A 25 17.68 7.71 25.21
N GLN A 26 18.63 7.21 24.41
CA GLN A 26 18.83 7.65 23.03
C GLN A 26 17.59 7.45 22.16
N TYR A 27 16.92 6.31 22.29
CA TYR A 27 15.67 6.03 21.59
C TYR A 27 14.55 7.00 22.01
N LEU A 28 14.35 7.19 23.31
CA LEU A 28 13.29 8.04 23.85
C LEU A 28 13.58 9.55 23.67
N GLU A 29 14.84 9.95 23.62
CA GLU A 29 15.26 11.33 23.31
C GLU A 29 14.75 11.75 21.94
N ALA A 30 14.98 10.91 20.92
CA ALA A 30 14.50 11.18 19.56
C ALA A 30 12.97 11.34 19.50
N VAL A 31 12.24 10.61 20.35
CA VAL A 31 10.77 10.63 20.40
C VAL A 31 10.23 11.83 21.17
N PHE A 32 10.70 12.06 22.40
CA PHE A 32 10.14 13.10 23.28
C PHE A 32 10.72 14.50 23.05
N THR A 33 11.79 14.61 22.25
CA THR A 33 12.24 15.90 21.71
C THR A 33 11.33 16.37 20.56
N SER A 34 10.62 15.45 19.90
CA SER A 34 9.57 15.81 18.94
C SER A 34 8.38 16.45 19.65
N GLY A 35 8.10 17.70 19.30
CA GLY A 35 7.07 18.50 19.95
C GLY A 35 5.65 17.96 19.82
N ASP A 36 5.36 17.12 18.83
CA ASP A 36 3.99 16.61 18.61
C ASP A 36 3.67 15.36 19.42
N ILE A 37 4.62 14.42 19.53
CA ILE A 37 4.44 13.24 20.39
C ILE A 37 4.47 13.65 21.86
N ALA A 38 5.35 14.60 22.24
CA ALA A 38 5.40 15.15 23.60
C ALA A 38 4.06 15.77 24.06
N LYS A 39 3.29 16.38 23.13
CA LYS A 39 1.95 16.91 23.44
C LYS A 39 0.92 15.80 23.70
N GLN A 40 1.06 14.66 23.02
CA GLN A 40 0.16 13.51 23.17
C GLN A 40 0.46 12.70 24.45
N LEU A 41 1.72 12.70 24.89
CA LEU A 41 2.20 11.99 26.09
C LEU A 41 2.87 12.96 27.09
N PRO A 42 2.12 13.90 27.70
CA PRO A 42 2.69 14.97 28.50
C PRO A 42 3.27 14.50 29.83
N GLN A 43 2.71 13.44 30.43
CA GLN A 43 3.21 12.89 31.69
C GLN A 43 4.58 12.22 31.48
N GLU A 44 4.68 11.43 30.42
CA GLU A 44 5.88 10.71 30.00
C GLU A 44 6.95 11.69 29.52
N SER A 45 6.58 12.73 28.77
CA SER A 45 7.50 13.79 28.37
C SER A 45 8.11 14.50 29.60
N LYS A 46 7.29 14.84 30.61
CA LYS A 46 7.78 15.44 31.86
C LYS A 46 8.68 14.49 32.64
N ARG A 47 8.34 13.19 32.69
CA ARG A 47 9.18 12.15 33.29
C ARG A 47 10.53 12.05 32.57
N PHE A 48 10.52 12.00 31.24
CA PHE A 48 11.71 11.94 30.40
C PHE A 48 12.61 13.16 30.60
N GLN A 49 12.08 14.38 30.67
CA GLN A 49 12.88 15.58 30.97
C GLN A 49 13.60 15.52 32.33
N GLY A 50 13.00 14.85 33.32
CA GLY A 50 13.66 14.59 34.60
C GLY A 50 14.84 13.64 34.47
N ILE A 51 14.63 12.55 33.72
CA ILE A 51 15.67 11.56 33.41
C ILE A 51 16.81 12.20 32.62
N ASP A 52 16.47 12.96 31.57
CA ASP A 52 17.41 13.66 30.69
C ASP A 52 18.38 14.57 31.47
N LYS A 53 17.85 15.40 32.37
CA LYS A 53 18.69 16.26 33.24
C LYS A 53 19.66 15.46 34.11
N ASN A 54 19.25 14.29 34.57
CA ASN A 54 20.11 13.42 35.38
C ASN A 54 21.16 12.73 34.50
N TRP A 55 20.75 12.24 33.33
CA TRP A 55 21.63 11.59 32.37
C TRP A 55 22.73 12.53 31.87
N VAL A 56 22.40 13.76 31.49
CA VAL A 56 23.38 14.76 31.05
C VAL A 56 24.40 15.07 32.16
N LYS A 57 23.96 15.15 33.43
CA LYS A 57 24.88 15.33 34.58
C LYS A 57 25.81 14.13 34.76
N ILE A 58 25.28 12.91 34.65
CA ILE A 58 26.05 11.66 34.74
C ILE A 58 27.12 11.62 33.63
N MET A 59 26.73 11.94 32.39
CA MET A 59 27.63 11.97 31.23
C MET A 59 28.71 13.06 31.37
N SER A 60 28.36 14.27 31.82
CA SER A 60 29.33 15.36 32.04
C SER A 60 30.38 14.99 33.08
N LYS A 61 29.95 14.46 34.23
CA LYS A 61 30.85 14.03 35.30
C LYS A 61 31.73 12.83 34.90
N GLY A 62 31.19 11.93 34.09
CA GLY A 62 31.94 10.81 33.53
C GLY A 62 33.02 11.28 32.54
N ASN A 63 32.72 12.29 31.72
CA ASN A 63 33.70 12.91 30.83
C ASN A 63 34.80 13.67 31.60
N GLU A 64 34.46 14.32 32.72
CA GLU A 64 35.43 14.97 33.61
C GLU A 64 36.36 13.96 34.31
N ASN A 65 35.88 12.73 34.57
CA ASN A 65 36.61 11.69 35.28
C ASN A 65 36.70 10.39 34.46
N PRO A 66 37.61 10.31 33.47
CA PRO A 66 37.70 9.15 32.57
C PRO A 66 38.24 7.87 33.24
N ASN A 67 38.74 7.94 34.47
CA ASN A 67 39.17 6.75 35.21
C ASN A 67 37.95 6.02 35.77
N VAL A 68 37.66 4.85 35.18
CA VAL A 68 36.47 4.04 35.49
C VAL A 68 36.41 3.62 36.96
N ILE A 69 37.54 3.26 37.58
CA ILE A 69 37.56 2.88 39.00
C ILE A 69 37.22 4.09 39.86
N ARG A 70 37.83 5.25 39.59
CA ARG A 70 37.61 6.47 40.36
C ARG A 70 36.15 6.95 40.25
N TYR A 71 35.59 6.95 39.06
CA TYR A 71 34.24 7.50 38.87
C TYR A 71 33.13 6.52 39.27
N ILE A 72 33.25 5.25 38.88
CA ILE A 72 32.22 4.24 39.13
C ILE A 72 32.34 3.63 40.52
N TYR A 73 33.55 3.20 40.93
CA TYR A 73 33.74 2.52 42.21
C TYR A 73 33.84 3.47 43.41
N GLU A 74 34.45 4.66 43.27
CA GLU A 74 34.52 5.63 44.39
C GLU A 74 33.32 6.59 44.43
N GLY A 75 32.65 6.82 43.29
CA GLY A 75 31.39 7.58 43.18
C GLY A 75 30.11 6.74 43.32
N ASN A 76 30.26 5.51 43.80
CA ASN A 76 29.35 4.37 43.66
C ASN A 76 27.91 4.61 44.12
N ASP A 77 27.72 5.20 45.30
CA ASP A 77 26.40 5.25 45.95
C ASP A 77 25.36 6.03 45.14
N MET A 78 25.79 7.07 44.41
CA MET A 78 24.90 7.84 43.56
C MET A 78 24.54 7.08 42.28
N LEU A 79 25.52 6.48 41.59
CA LEU A 79 25.29 5.79 40.32
C LEU A 79 24.51 4.48 40.53
N LYS A 80 24.82 3.72 41.58
CA LYS A 80 24.12 2.47 41.94
C LYS A 80 22.63 2.66 42.22
N GLN A 81 22.21 3.82 42.72
CA GLN A 81 20.79 4.09 42.96
C GLN A 81 20.13 4.77 41.76
N LEU A 82 20.84 5.69 41.11
CA LEU A 82 20.26 6.54 40.07
C LEU A 82 20.10 5.80 38.74
N LEU A 83 21.02 4.92 38.34
CA LEU A 83 20.92 4.17 37.08
C LEU A 83 19.74 3.18 37.08
N PRO A 84 19.53 2.32 38.09
CA PRO A 84 18.34 1.45 38.13
C PRO A 84 17.04 2.24 38.15
N HIS A 85 16.99 3.33 38.93
CA HIS A 85 15.81 4.18 38.99
C HIS A 85 15.51 4.82 37.62
N MET A 86 16.54 5.32 36.94
CA MET A 86 16.38 5.87 35.58
C MET A 86 15.92 4.81 34.59
N LEU A 87 16.48 3.60 34.65
CA LEU A 87 16.06 2.49 33.80
C LEU A 87 14.57 2.17 34.01
N GLU A 88 14.11 2.03 35.26
CA GLU A 88 12.70 1.79 35.59
C GLU A 88 11.80 2.92 35.05
N GLN A 89 12.20 4.18 35.19
CA GLN A 89 11.42 5.30 34.67
C GLN A 89 11.41 5.33 33.13
N LEU A 90 12.51 4.94 32.47
CA LEU A 90 12.59 4.81 31.01
C LEU A 90 11.70 3.67 30.50
N GLU A 91 11.67 2.53 31.19
CA GLU A 91 10.76 1.40 30.89
C GLU A 91 9.29 1.80 30.98
N LEU A 92 8.91 2.60 31.98
CA LEU A 92 7.56 3.15 32.06
C LEU A 92 7.22 4.05 30.87
N CYS A 93 8.15 4.91 30.44
CA CYS A 93 7.97 5.73 29.25
C CYS A 93 7.86 4.89 27.97
N GLN A 94 8.69 3.85 27.82
CA GLN A 94 8.62 2.95 26.67
C GLN A 94 7.29 2.20 26.64
N LYS A 95 6.83 1.67 27.77
CA LYS A 95 5.54 0.96 27.85
C LYS A 95 4.37 1.86 27.45
N ALA A 96 4.37 3.11 27.93
CA ALA A 96 3.37 4.09 27.54
C ALA A 96 3.45 4.44 26.04
N LEU A 97 4.66 4.57 25.49
CA LEU A 97 4.87 4.79 24.06
C LEU A 97 4.36 3.62 23.22
N SER A 98 4.64 2.37 23.60
CA SER A 98 4.12 1.19 22.91
C SER A 98 2.59 1.17 22.91
N GLY A 99 1.96 1.43 24.06
CA GLY A 99 0.50 1.54 24.14
C GLY A 99 -0.08 2.65 23.26
N TYR A 100 0.61 3.80 23.18
CA TYR A 100 0.24 4.88 22.27
C TYR A 100 0.36 4.47 20.79
N LEU A 101 1.44 3.80 20.40
CA LEU A 101 1.60 3.30 19.02
C LEU A 101 0.52 2.28 18.66
N ASP A 102 0.16 1.38 19.58
CA ASP A 102 -0.91 0.40 19.37
C ASP A 102 -2.28 1.08 19.22
N GLN A 103 -2.56 2.14 19.97
CA GLN A 103 -3.75 2.96 19.78
C GLN A 103 -3.78 3.59 18.37
N LYS A 104 -2.65 4.12 17.90
CA LYS A 104 -2.54 4.71 16.55
C LYS A 104 -2.70 3.66 15.46
N ARG A 105 -2.17 2.46 15.64
CA ARG A 105 -2.37 1.31 14.73
C ARG A 105 -3.82 0.85 14.68
N ALA A 106 -4.50 0.80 15.82
CA ALA A 106 -5.92 0.46 15.86
C ALA A 106 -6.78 1.49 15.12
N ALA A 107 -6.41 2.78 15.20
CA ALA A 107 -7.12 3.85 14.51
C ALA A 107 -6.86 3.89 12.99
N PHE A 108 -5.64 3.55 12.55
CA PHE A 108 -5.31 3.39 11.13
C PHE A 108 -4.51 2.09 10.90
N PRO A 109 -5.19 0.97 10.56
CA PRO A 109 -4.58 -0.36 10.51
C PRO A 109 -3.38 -0.53 9.58
N ARG A 110 -3.16 0.38 8.62
CA ARG A 110 -1.96 0.30 7.75
C ARG A 110 -0.67 0.50 8.54
N PHE A 111 -0.71 1.16 9.68
CA PHE A 111 0.44 1.31 10.58
C PHE A 111 0.92 -0.02 11.19
N PHE A 112 0.15 -1.11 11.13
CA PHE A 112 0.67 -2.45 11.49
C PHE A 112 1.77 -2.94 10.54
N PHE A 113 1.84 -2.42 9.31
CA PHE A 113 2.85 -2.78 8.32
C PHE A 113 4.04 -1.82 8.30
N VAL A 114 4.04 -0.81 9.16
CA VAL A 114 5.09 0.21 9.27
C VAL A 114 5.92 -0.05 10.52
N ALA A 115 7.25 -0.04 10.36
CA ALA A 115 8.18 -0.18 11.48
C ALA A 115 8.04 0.99 12.47
N ASP A 116 8.24 0.73 13.77
CA ASP A 116 8.07 1.72 14.85
C ASP A 116 8.82 3.03 14.58
N ALA A 117 10.07 2.96 14.08
CA ALA A 117 10.87 4.14 13.76
C ALA A 117 10.19 5.04 12.70
N THR A 118 9.74 4.46 11.59
CA THR A 118 9.04 5.19 10.52
C THR A 118 7.67 5.67 10.98
N LEU A 119 6.97 4.88 11.81
CA LEU A 119 5.70 5.30 12.38
C LEU A 119 5.86 6.52 13.28
N LEU A 120 6.91 6.56 14.11
CA LEU A 120 7.22 7.72 14.95
C LEU A 120 7.55 8.96 14.10
N GLU A 121 8.29 8.80 13.01
CA GLU A 121 8.55 9.87 12.05
C GLU A 121 7.23 10.41 11.46
N VAL A 122 6.33 9.52 11.01
CA VAL A 122 4.99 9.89 10.53
C VAL A 122 4.22 10.68 11.60
N LEU A 123 4.10 10.13 12.82
CA LEU A 123 3.35 10.74 13.92
C LEU A 123 3.96 12.08 14.37
N SER A 124 5.26 12.27 14.18
CA SER A 124 5.96 13.51 14.50
C SER A 124 5.65 14.68 13.55
N GLN A 125 5.06 14.40 12.37
CA GLN A 125 4.71 15.41 11.38
C GLN A 125 3.27 15.94 11.51
N GLY A 126 2.57 15.66 12.62
CA GLY A 126 1.16 16.04 12.80
C GLY A 126 0.87 17.53 12.60
N SER A 127 1.79 18.41 12.99
CA SER A 127 1.66 19.86 12.80
C SER A 127 1.97 20.35 11.37
N ASN A 128 2.64 19.55 10.55
CA ASN A 128 2.99 19.90 9.17
C ASN A 128 2.62 18.76 8.21
N PRO A 129 1.37 18.72 7.73
CA PRO A 129 0.90 17.66 6.83
C PRO A 129 1.72 17.51 5.55
N GLN A 130 2.38 18.57 5.07
CA GLN A 130 3.20 18.50 3.86
C GLN A 130 4.53 17.77 4.09
N ALA A 131 4.98 17.60 5.33
CA ALA A 131 6.20 16.86 5.64
C ALA A 131 6.01 15.33 5.54
N ILE A 132 4.77 14.84 5.40
CA ILE A 132 4.47 13.40 5.32
C ILE A 132 4.91 12.75 4.00
N GLN A 133 5.18 13.54 2.96
CA GLN A 133 5.41 13.07 1.58
C GLN A 133 6.42 11.91 1.48
N PRO A 134 7.59 11.94 2.17
CA PRO A 134 8.56 10.85 2.11
C PRO A 134 8.03 9.52 2.68
N HIS A 135 7.00 9.58 3.52
CA HIS A 135 6.43 8.42 4.20
C HIS A 135 5.13 7.92 3.55
N LEU A 136 4.57 8.62 2.54
CA LEU A 136 3.32 8.19 1.90
C LEU A 136 3.42 6.76 1.32
N GLN A 137 4.56 6.42 0.72
CA GLN A 137 4.81 5.07 0.20
C GLN A 137 4.86 3.98 1.29
N SER A 138 5.10 4.35 2.57
CA SER A 138 5.06 3.38 3.67
C SER A 138 3.64 2.92 4.01
N VAL A 139 2.63 3.74 3.66
CA VAL A 139 1.22 3.49 4.00
C VAL A 139 0.34 3.32 2.76
N PHE A 140 0.78 3.73 1.58
CA PHE A 140 0.07 3.55 0.30
C PHE A 140 1.02 2.93 -0.73
N ASP A 141 0.60 1.87 -1.43
CA ASP A 141 1.48 1.15 -2.37
C ASP A 141 1.96 2.01 -3.54
N SER A 142 1.13 2.96 -4.00
CA SER A 142 1.40 3.70 -5.24
C SER A 142 1.37 5.21 -5.12
N VAL A 143 1.02 5.76 -3.96
CA VAL A 143 0.99 7.21 -3.75
C VAL A 143 2.35 7.66 -3.23
N VAL A 144 3.03 8.49 -4.01
CA VAL A 144 4.37 9.02 -3.68
C VAL A 144 4.35 10.49 -3.32
N TYR A 145 3.33 11.19 -3.82
CA TYR A 145 3.16 12.61 -3.59
C TYR A 145 1.67 12.97 -3.55
N ALA A 146 1.33 13.88 -2.65
CA ALA A 146 0.01 14.49 -2.54
C ALA A 146 0.12 15.99 -2.82
N GLU A 147 -0.59 16.49 -3.85
CA GLU A 147 -0.64 17.92 -4.14
C GLU A 147 -1.66 18.60 -3.23
N PHE A 148 -1.20 19.64 -2.53
CA PHE A 148 -2.03 20.45 -1.66
C PHE A 148 -2.57 21.68 -2.41
N GLY A 149 -3.79 22.10 -2.07
CA GLY A 149 -4.46 23.25 -2.67
C GLY A 149 -3.65 24.55 -2.50
N LYS A 150 -3.65 25.39 -3.55
CA LYS A 150 -2.91 26.67 -3.55
C LYS A 150 -3.44 27.67 -2.53
N LYS A 151 -4.76 27.65 -2.27
CA LYS A 151 -5.44 28.54 -1.31
C LYS A 151 -5.41 27.97 0.10
N GLU A 152 -5.81 26.70 0.24
CA GLU A 152 -5.82 25.97 1.50
C GLU A 152 -4.74 24.90 1.49
N LYS A 153 -3.57 25.24 2.06
CA LYS A 153 -2.37 24.39 2.07
C LYS A 153 -2.49 23.08 2.84
N THR A 154 -3.63 22.86 3.51
CA THR A 154 -4.00 21.65 4.24
C THR A 154 -4.89 20.72 3.43
N ASN A 155 -5.47 21.17 2.32
CA ASN A 155 -6.35 20.34 1.50
C ASN A 155 -5.54 19.57 0.47
N ILE A 156 -5.59 18.25 0.53
CA ILE A 156 -5.06 17.36 -0.49
C ILE A 156 -6.07 17.30 -1.63
N GLU A 157 -5.64 17.64 -2.84
CA GLU A 157 -6.51 17.71 -4.03
C GLU A 157 -6.14 16.67 -5.10
N VAL A 158 -4.86 16.31 -5.19
CA VAL A 158 -4.35 15.40 -6.22
C VAL A 158 -3.40 14.39 -5.58
N LEU A 159 -3.49 13.13 -5.98
CA LEU A 159 -2.52 12.09 -5.64
C LEU A 159 -1.67 11.76 -6.86
N GLN A 160 -0.38 11.52 -6.67
CA GLN A 160 0.57 11.24 -7.73
C GLN A 160 1.32 9.93 -7.47
N SER A 161 1.49 9.13 -8.53
CA SER A 161 2.28 7.90 -8.52
C SER A 161 3.76 8.14 -8.83
N ALA A 162 4.59 7.11 -8.61
CA ALA A 162 6.03 7.15 -8.90
C ALA A 162 6.32 7.49 -10.37
N ASP A 163 5.47 7.03 -11.29
CA ASP A 163 5.56 7.30 -12.73
C ASP A 163 5.11 8.72 -13.11
N GLY A 164 4.65 9.50 -12.13
CA GLY A 164 4.10 10.83 -12.32
C GLY A 164 2.62 10.84 -12.71
N GLN A 165 1.89 9.72 -12.63
CA GLN A 165 0.45 9.71 -12.88
C GLN A 165 -0.33 10.36 -11.76
N THR A 166 -1.14 11.33 -12.12
CA THR A 166 -1.99 12.04 -11.18
C THR A 166 -3.45 11.58 -11.26
N ILE A 167 -4.10 11.50 -10.10
CA ILE A 167 -5.54 11.42 -9.95
C ILE A 167 -6.02 12.60 -9.13
N LYS A 168 -7.05 13.29 -9.62
CA LYS A 168 -7.69 14.37 -8.87
C LYS A 168 -8.78 13.76 -8.00
N LEU A 169 -8.76 14.07 -6.70
CA LEU A 169 -9.79 13.61 -5.77
C LEU A 169 -11.14 14.25 -6.11
N VAL A 170 -12.22 13.50 -5.90
CA VAL A 170 -13.58 14.02 -6.11
C VAL A 170 -13.89 15.12 -5.12
N GLN A 171 -13.49 14.93 -3.86
CA GLN A 171 -13.53 15.93 -2.81
C GLN A 171 -12.13 16.15 -2.23
N PRO A 172 -11.69 17.41 -2.03
CA PRO A 172 -10.45 17.68 -1.32
C PRO A 172 -10.50 17.14 0.11
N VAL A 173 -9.40 16.53 0.56
CA VAL A 173 -9.28 15.99 1.92
C VAL A 173 -8.47 16.94 2.78
N LYS A 174 -9.07 17.43 3.86
CA LYS A 174 -8.40 18.32 4.80
C LYS A 174 -7.49 17.53 5.75
N ALA A 175 -6.19 17.72 5.62
CA ALA A 175 -5.17 17.12 6.47
C ALA A 175 -5.01 17.93 7.77
N GLU A 176 -6.03 17.90 8.63
CA GLU A 176 -6.06 18.58 9.91
C GLU A 176 -6.42 17.62 11.04
N GLY A 177 -5.91 17.89 12.23
CA GLY A 177 -6.09 17.04 13.41
C GLY A 177 -5.10 15.88 13.44
N ASN A 178 -5.53 14.77 14.02
CA ASN A 178 -4.68 13.59 14.18
C ASN A 178 -4.36 12.95 12.82
N ILE A 179 -3.11 12.52 12.63
CA ILE A 179 -2.63 12.03 11.35
C ILE A 179 -3.32 10.75 10.89
N GLU A 180 -3.58 9.84 11.80
CA GLU A 180 -4.31 8.61 11.52
C GLU A 180 -5.73 8.88 11.01
N GLU A 181 -6.39 9.94 11.49
CA GLU A 181 -7.77 10.26 11.13
C GLU A 181 -7.86 10.82 9.72
N TRP A 182 -6.98 11.75 9.35
CA TRP A 182 -7.01 12.31 8.00
C TRP A 182 -6.39 11.37 6.97
N LEU A 183 -5.46 10.48 7.34
CA LEU A 183 -4.99 9.40 6.47
C LEU A 183 -6.09 8.39 6.18
N ASP A 184 -6.93 8.04 7.16
CA ASP A 184 -8.11 7.20 6.95
C ASP A 184 -9.14 7.89 6.04
N LYS A 185 -9.39 9.19 6.22
CA LYS A 185 -10.23 9.98 5.30
C LYS A 185 -9.65 10.02 3.89
N LEU A 186 -8.33 10.18 3.75
CA LEU A 186 -7.65 10.18 2.46
C LEU A 186 -7.78 8.84 1.75
N LEU A 187 -7.64 7.73 2.49
CA LEU A 187 -7.85 6.38 1.96
C LEU A 187 -9.28 6.22 1.42
N LYS A 188 -10.29 6.57 2.23
CA LYS A 188 -11.70 6.46 1.84
C LYS A 188 -12.03 7.33 0.62
N GLU A 189 -11.50 8.54 0.56
CA GLU A 189 -11.74 9.44 -0.57
C GLU A 189 -10.98 9.02 -1.84
N MET A 190 -9.79 8.43 -1.69
CA MET A 190 -9.09 7.78 -2.80
C MET A 190 -9.92 6.63 -3.36
N GLN A 191 -10.49 5.78 -2.50
CA GLN A 191 -11.37 4.68 -2.90
C GLN A 191 -12.64 5.18 -3.58
N ASN A 192 -13.28 6.20 -3.02
CA ASN A 192 -14.42 6.87 -3.63
C ASN A 192 -14.07 7.43 -5.03
N THR A 193 -12.92 8.10 -5.15
CA THR A 193 -12.45 8.66 -6.42
C THR A 193 -12.25 7.59 -7.49
N VAL A 194 -11.55 6.50 -7.16
CA VAL A 194 -11.35 5.38 -8.10
C VAL A 194 -12.68 4.74 -8.46
N ASN A 195 -13.58 4.50 -7.51
CA ASN A 195 -14.90 3.94 -7.78
C ASN A 195 -15.74 4.81 -8.73
N ARG A 196 -15.69 6.14 -8.55
CA ARG A 196 -16.34 7.10 -9.46
C ARG A 196 -15.76 7.04 -10.87
N LEU A 197 -14.43 6.94 -10.99
CA LEU A 197 -13.79 6.76 -12.29
C LEU A 197 -14.16 5.41 -12.93
N CYS A 198 -14.31 4.34 -12.14
CA CYS A 198 -14.84 3.04 -12.59
C CYS A 198 -16.27 3.17 -13.14
N SER A 199 -17.15 3.93 -12.46
CA SER A 199 -18.50 4.22 -12.95
C SER A 199 -18.49 4.94 -14.30
N TYR A 200 -17.63 5.95 -14.45
CA TYR A 200 -17.52 6.72 -15.69
C TYR A 200 -16.98 5.87 -16.85
N VAL A 201 -15.95 5.06 -16.61
CA VAL A 201 -15.40 4.20 -17.67
C VAL A 201 -16.39 3.11 -18.06
N ALA A 202 -17.17 2.57 -17.11
CA ALA A 202 -18.23 1.61 -17.41
C ALA A 202 -19.29 2.18 -18.34
N ALA A 203 -19.76 3.41 -18.09
CA ALA A 203 -20.70 4.10 -18.98
C ALA A 203 -20.09 4.42 -20.36
N ASP A 204 -18.80 4.77 -20.39
CA ASP A 204 -18.10 5.05 -21.64
C ASP A 204 -17.82 3.79 -22.47
N CYS A 205 -17.79 2.58 -21.88
CA CYS A 205 -17.53 1.34 -22.61
C CYS A 205 -18.51 1.11 -23.77
N GLU A 206 -19.75 1.60 -23.63
CA GLU A 206 -20.80 1.50 -24.65
C GLU A 206 -20.59 2.47 -25.82
N SER A 207 -19.96 3.63 -25.57
CA SER A 207 -19.93 4.76 -26.52
C SER A 207 -18.55 5.08 -27.08
N LEU A 208 -17.48 4.75 -26.36
CA LEU A 208 -16.10 5.03 -26.77
C LEU A 208 -15.41 3.82 -27.37
N ASP A 209 -14.66 4.08 -28.44
CA ASP A 209 -13.71 3.14 -29.03
C ASP A 209 -12.45 2.99 -28.17
N THR A 210 -11.64 1.98 -28.50
CA THR A 210 -10.44 1.57 -27.76
C THR A 210 -9.49 2.73 -27.48
N GLU A 211 -9.16 3.52 -28.52
CA GLU A 211 -8.16 4.59 -28.42
C GLU A 211 -8.64 5.77 -27.56
N PRO A 212 -9.81 6.39 -27.81
CA PRO A 212 -10.33 7.45 -26.95
C PRO A 212 -10.44 7.04 -25.48
N MET A 213 -10.91 5.82 -25.20
CA MET A 213 -10.98 5.29 -23.83
C MET A 213 -9.59 5.11 -23.20
N THR A 214 -8.61 4.68 -23.99
CA THR A 214 -7.21 4.55 -23.56
C THR A 214 -6.59 5.90 -23.22
N HIS A 215 -6.95 6.99 -23.89
CA HIS A 215 -6.35 8.29 -23.60
C HIS A 215 -7.12 9.12 -22.57
N LYS A 216 -8.43 8.87 -22.38
CA LYS A 216 -9.28 9.63 -21.45
C LYS A 216 -8.98 9.37 -19.96
N TYR A 217 -8.60 8.15 -19.61
CA TYR A 217 -8.51 7.69 -18.22
C TYR A 217 -7.07 7.42 -17.74
N GLN A 218 -6.85 7.30 -16.43
CA GLN A 218 -5.59 6.81 -15.85
C GLN A 218 -5.34 5.34 -16.20
N ALA A 219 -4.13 4.83 -15.95
CA ALA A 219 -3.72 3.49 -16.39
C ALA A 219 -4.61 2.39 -15.80
N GLN A 220 -4.78 2.41 -14.47
CA GLN A 220 -5.66 1.50 -13.73
C GLN A 220 -7.09 1.52 -14.29
N ILE A 221 -7.66 2.71 -14.49
CA ILE A 221 -9.07 2.86 -14.91
C ILE A 221 -9.27 2.41 -16.36
N SER A 222 -8.35 2.73 -17.28
CA SER A 222 -8.44 2.21 -18.66
C SER A 222 -8.30 0.69 -18.71
N LEU A 223 -7.48 0.10 -17.83
CA LEU A 223 -7.34 -1.35 -17.73
C LEU A 223 -8.65 -1.99 -17.28
N ILE A 224 -9.29 -1.44 -16.23
CA ILE A 224 -10.62 -1.89 -15.79
C ILE A 224 -11.65 -1.72 -16.91
N GLY A 225 -11.61 -0.60 -17.64
CA GLY A 225 -12.50 -0.34 -18.78
C GLY A 225 -12.42 -1.38 -19.89
N ILE A 226 -11.23 -1.80 -20.31
CA ILE A 226 -11.12 -2.87 -21.33
C ILE A 226 -11.64 -4.21 -20.79
N GLN A 227 -11.48 -4.47 -19.48
CA GLN A 227 -11.99 -5.68 -18.85
C GLN A 227 -13.52 -5.69 -18.78
N PHE A 228 -14.17 -4.57 -18.40
CA PHE A 228 -15.62 -4.41 -18.48
C PHE A 228 -16.13 -4.64 -19.91
N LYS A 229 -15.48 -4.02 -20.89
CA LYS A 229 -15.87 -4.16 -22.31
C LYS A 229 -15.71 -5.60 -22.79
N TRP A 230 -14.62 -6.27 -22.42
CA TRP A 230 -14.41 -7.68 -22.75
C TRP A 230 -15.49 -8.58 -22.12
N THR A 231 -15.69 -8.50 -20.80
CA THR A 231 -16.69 -9.31 -20.10
C THR A 231 -18.09 -9.11 -20.70
N THR A 232 -18.51 -7.86 -20.91
CA THR A 232 -19.83 -7.54 -21.48
C THR A 232 -20.00 -8.10 -22.89
N ASP A 233 -19.02 -7.89 -23.78
CA ASP A 233 -19.06 -8.36 -25.16
C ASP A 233 -19.05 -9.89 -25.25
N SER A 234 -18.25 -10.55 -24.40
CA SER A 234 -18.13 -12.00 -24.35
C SER A 234 -19.40 -12.65 -23.82
N GLU A 235 -20.01 -12.11 -22.76
CA GLU A 235 -21.26 -12.65 -22.21
C GLU A 235 -22.45 -12.44 -23.14
N ASP A 236 -22.62 -11.26 -23.74
CA ASP A 236 -23.68 -11.03 -24.75
C ASP A 236 -23.58 -12.07 -25.88
N ALA A 237 -22.36 -12.33 -26.34
CA ALA A 237 -22.11 -13.33 -27.36
C ALA A 237 -22.47 -14.76 -26.90
N LEU A 238 -22.18 -15.12 -25.65
CA LEU A 238 -22.56 -16.42 -25.07
C LEU A 238 -24.07 -16.56 -24.89
N TYR A 239 -24.77 -15.52 -24.39
CA TYR A 239 -26.23 -15.50 -24.29
C TYR A 239 -26.90 -15.70 -25.66
N ARG A 240 -26.35 -15.08 -26.70
CA ARG A 240 -26.87 -15.15 -28.07
C ARG A 240 -26.37 -16.34 -28.87
N ALA A 241 -25.36 -17.08 -28.39
CA ALA A 241 -24.66 -18.13 -29.14
C ALA A 241 -25.58 -19.28 -29.62
N LYS A 242 -26.65 -19.56 -28.88
CA LYS A 242 -27.65 -20.58 -29.24
C LYS A 242 -28.58 -20.10 -30.37
N ALA A 243 -28.89 -18.81 -30.42
CA ALA A 243 -29.84 -18.21 -31.37
C ALA A 243 -29.16 -17.68 -32.64
N GLU A 244 -27.98 -17.08 -32.52
CA GLU A 244 -27.30 -16.39 -33.60
C GLU A 244 -26.03 -17.11 -34.04
N LYS A 245 -26.09 -17.77 -35.19
CA LYS A 245 -24.94 -18.48 -35.75
C LYS A 245 -23.87 -17.48 -36.17
N GLY A 246 -22.68 -17.59 -35.58
CA GLY A 246 -21.52 -16.78 -35.94
C GLY A 246 -21.26 -15.59 -35.01
N ILE A 247 -22.12 -15.33 -34.02
CA ILE A 247 -21.90 -14.25 -33.04
C ILE A 247 -20.55 -14.40 -32.32
N ILE A 248 -20.20 -15.61 -31.86
CA ILE A 248 -18.90 -15.91 -31.23
C ILE A 248 -17.73 -15.52 -32.15
N LYS A 249 -17.80 -15.85 -33.45
CA LYS A 249 -16.77 -15.48 -34.44
C LYS A 249 -16.69 -13.98 -34.66
N ALA A 250 -17.82 -13.29 -34.68
CA ALA A 250 -17.88 -11.84 -34.82
C ALA A 250 -17.26 -11.16 -33.59
N THR A 251 -17.56 -11.66 -32.38
CA THR A 251 -17.00 -11.17 -31.12
C THR A 251 -15.49 -11.45 -31.03
N ASN A 252 -15.01 -12.62 -31.48
CA ASN A 252 -13.57 -12.89 -31.60
C ASN A 252 -12.86 -11.88 -32.53
N LYS A 253 -13.49 -11.51 -33.67
CA LYS A 253 -12.96 -10.45 -34.53
C LYS A 253 -12.95 -9.09 -33.82
N LYS A 254 -13.96 -8.77 -33.02
CA LYS A 254 -14.02 -7.54 -32.22
C LYS A 254 -12.89 -7.47 -31.19
N HIS A 255 -12.64 -8.56 -30.46
CA HIS A 255 -11.50 -8.65 -29.53
C HIS A 255 -10.15 -8.53 -30.27
N GLN A 256 -10.01 -9.20 -31.41
CA GLN A 256 -8.80 -9.08 -32.22
C GLN A 256 -8.59 -7.65 -32.74
N GLN A 257 -9.65 -6.94 -33.13
CA GLN A 257 -9.57 -5.54 -33.54
C GLN A 257 -9.12 -4.64 -32.39
N ARG A 258 -9.69 -4.81 -31.19
CA ARG A 258 -9.29 -4.06 -29.99
C ARG A 258 -7.80 -4.23 -29.68
N LEU A 259 -7.29 -5.46 -29.77
CA LEU A 259 -5.86 -5.73 -29.61
C LEU A 259 -5.02 -5.02 -30.69
N THR A 260 -5.47 -5.06 -31.95
CA THR A 260 -4.81 -4.35 -33.06
C THR A 260 -4.79 -2.84 -32.82
N ASP A 261 -5.85 -2.25 -32.30
CA ASP A 261 -5.90 -0.82 -31.95
C ASP A 261 -4.88 -0.49 -30.85
N LEU A 262 -4.82 -1.28 -29.77
CA LEU A 262 -3.84 -1.08 -28.69
C LEU A 262 -2.40 -1.19 -29.20
N VAL A 263 -2.13 -2.19 -30.04
CA VAL A 263 -0.81 -2.36 -30.68
C VAL A 263 -0.49 -1.17 -31.57
N ALA A 264 -1.46 -0.65 -32.34
CA ALA A 264 -1.27 0.54 -33.17
C ALA A 264 -0.93 1.78 -32.35
N ILE A 265 -1.55 1.97 -31.16
CA ILE A 265 -1.17 3.03 -30.22
C ILE A 265 0.27 2.82 -29.75
N ASN A 266 0.65 1.58 -29.38
CA ASN A 266 2.00 1.29 -28.89
C ASN A 266 3.10 1.48 -29.94
N MET A 267 2.80 1.32 -31.23
CA MET A 267 3.75 1.54 -32.32
C MET A 267 4.03 3.03 -32.62
N ARG A 268 3.29 3.96 -32.02
CA ARG A 268 3.53 5.40 -32.19
C ARG A 268 4.85 5.82 -31.54
N SER A 269 5.37 6.96 -32.00
CA SER A 269 6.60 7.51 -31.44
C SER A 269 6.38 8.00 -30.00
N ASP A 270 7.44 8.02 -29.19
CA ASP A 270 7.36 8.56 -27.82
C ASP A 270 6.94 10.03 -27.79
N GLY A 271 7.28 10.79 -28.83
CA GLY A 271 6.82 12.18 -28.99
C GLY A 271 5.30 12.28 -29.12
N ASP A 272 4.68 11.38 -29.91
CA ASP A 272 3.23 11.35 -30.09
C ASP A 272 2.50 10.91 -28.82
N LEU A 273 3.11 10.03 -28.02
CA LEU A 273 2.52 9.54 -26.78
C LEU A 273 2.68 10.51 -25.61
N LEU A 274 3.70 11.37 -25.65
CA LEU A 274 4.02 12.33 -24.58
C LEU A 274 2.91 13.35 -24.34
N GLN A 275 2.10 13.68 -25.35
CA GLN A 275 0.95 14.58 -25.19
C GLN A 275 -0.10 14.02 -24.23
N TYR A 276 -0.21 12.70 -24.18
CA TYR A 276 -1.02 12.03 -23.19
C TYR A 276 -0.23 12.02 -21.89
N GLY A 277 1.06 11.66 -21.95
CA GLY A 277 2.03 11.78 -20.86
C GLY A 277 3.10 10.68 -20.89
N LYS A 278 4.09 10.78 -19.99
CA LYS A 278 5.33 9.98 -20.04
C LYS A 278 5.14 8.47 -19.83
N TRP A 279 4.06 8.09 -19.16
CA TRP A 279 3.73 6.71 -18.80
C TRP A 279 2.82 5.97 -19.78
N THR A 280 2.51 6.57 -20.93
CA THR A 280 1.44 6.08 -21.82
C THR A 280 1.86 4.78 -22.44
N ARG A 281 3.14 4.67 -22.82
CA ARG A 281 3.71 3.45 -23.37
C ARG A 281 3.54 2.28 -22.39
N ARG A 282 4.01 2.43 -21.14
CA ARG A 282 3.87 1.39 -20.10
C ARG A 282 2.41 1.03 -19.84
N LYS A 283 1.52 2.03 -19.81
CA LYS A 283 0.07 1.82 -19.70
C LYS A 283 -0.45 0.94 -20.85
N VAL A 284 -0.14 1.28 -22.09
CA VAL A 284 -0.62 0.56 -23.27
C VAL A 284 -0.01 -0.84 -23.34
N GLU A 285 1.27 -1.01 -23.02
CA GLU A 285 1.92 -2.33 -22.91
C GLU A 285 1.20 -3.23 -21.89
N THR A 286 0.82 -2.65 -20.75
CA THR A 286 0.06 -3.37 -19.71
C THR A 286 -1.32 -3.77 -20.20
N MET A 287 -2.02 -2.88 -20.89
CA MET A 287 -3.33 -3.17 -21.50
C MET A 287 -3.22 -4.25 -22.58
N ILE A 288 -2.20 -4.20 -23.44
CA ILE A 288 -1.94 -5.22 -24.46
C ILE A 288 -1.74 -6.59 -23.81
N LEU A 289 -0.96 -6.67 -22.72
CA LEU A 289 -0.68 -7.93 -22.05
C LEU A 289 -1.97 -8.61 -21.57
N VAL A 290 -2.85 -7.86 -20.91
CA VAL A 290 -4.15 -8.39 -20.44
C VAL A 290 -5.07 -8.72 -21.63
N ASP A 291 -5.10 -7.87 -22.66
CA ASP A 291 -5.98 -8.05 -23.82
C ASP A 291 -5.58 -9.26 -24.69
N VAL A 292 -4.27 -9.57 -24.80
CA VAL A 292 -3.77 -10.79 -25.45
C VAL A 292 -4.34 -12.02 -24.76
N HIS A 293 -4.25 -12.10 -23.43
CA HIS A 293 -4.80 -13.20 -22.66
C HIS A 293 -6.32 -13.32 -22.85
N GLN A 294 -7.06 -12.21 -22.72
CA GLN A 294 -8.51 -12.18 -22.91
C GLN A 294 -8.96 -12.62 -24.30
N ARG A 295 -8.22 -12.21 -25.34
CA ARG A 295 -8.45 -12.66 -26.72
C ARG A 295 -8.17 -14.16 -26.86
N ASP A 296 -7.08 -14.67 -26.28
CA ASP A 296 -6.76 -16.10 -26.31
C ASP A 296 -7.83 -16.94 -25.59
N VAL A 297 -8.32 -16.48 -24.43
CA VAL A 297 -9.43 -17.12 -23.71
C VAL A 297 -10.67 -17.21 -24.59
N PHE A 298 -11.06 -16.13 -25.27
CA PHE A 298 -12.27 -16.16 -26.11
C PHE A 298 -12.10 -16.97 -27.40
N VAL A 299 -10.87 -17.12 -27.90
CA VAL A 299 -10.54 -18.10 -28.95
C VAL A 299 -10.75 -19.53 -28.43
N ASP A 300 -10.30 -19.82 -27.21
CA ASP A 300 -10.52 -21.13 -26.58
C ASP A 300 -12.01 -21.41 -26.36
N ILE A 301 -12.82 -20.42 -25.96
CA ILE A 301 -14.29 -20.51 -25.88
C ILE A 301 -14.89 -20.94 -27.22
N GLU A 302 -14.40 -20.40 -28.35
CA GLU A 302 -14.84 -20.81 -29.69
C GLU A 302 -14.43 -22.26 -30.02
N ILE A 303 -13.18 -22.62 -29.74
CA ILE A 303 -12.63 -23.97 -30.00
C ILE A 303 -13.41 -25.04 -29.22
N HIS A 304 -13.67 -24.78 -27.94
CA HIS A 304 -14.44 -25.67 -27.06
C HIS A 304 -15.95 -25.60 -27.32
N ARG A 305 -16.41 -24.70 -28.20
CA ARG A 305 -17.81 -24.53 -28.59
C ARG A 305 -18.72 -24.24 -27.40
N VAL A 306 -18.22 -23.45 -26.45
CA VAL A 306 -18.99 -22.98 -25.30
C VAL A 306 -20.09 -22.04 -25.79
N LYS A 307 -21.31 -22.24 -25.30
CA LYS A 307 -22.52 -21.49 -25.71
C LYS A 307 -23.42 -21.13 -24.55
N ASP A 308 -22.90 -21.24 -23.34
CA ASP A 308 -23.65 -20.97 -22.12
C ASP A 308 -22.75 -20.12 -21.23
N PRO A 309 -23.21 -18.94 -20.76
CA PRO A 309 -22.45 -18.17 -19.79
C PRO A 309 -22.28 -18.93 -18.46
N GLU A 310 -23.12 -19.92 -18.14
CA GLU A 310 -22.94 -20.74 -16.93
C GLU A 310 -21.91 -21.88 -17.12
N ASP A 311 -21.30 -22.00 -18.29
CA ASP A 311 -20.26 -23.01 -18.53
C ASP A 311 -19.00 -22.70 -17.72
N PHE A 312 -18.44 -23.73 -17.08
CA PHE A 312 -17.24 -23.60 -16.26
C PHE A 312 -16.05 -23.02 -17.03
N GLU A 313 -15.92 -23.30 -18.33
CA GLU A 313 -14.83 -22.78 -19.15
C GLU A 313 -14.85 -21.24 -19.24
N TRP A 314 -16.04 -20.63 -19.18
CA TRP A 314 -16.21 -19.18 -19.03
C TRP A 314 -16.15 -18.73 -17.57
N GLN A 315 -16.88 -19.42 -16.68
CA GLN A 315 -17.01 -19.02 -15.29
C GLN A 315 -15.66 -19.00 -14.55
N LYS A 316 -14.72 -19.89 -14.89
CA LYS A 316 -13.39 -19.94 -14.27
C LYS A 316 -12.52 -18.71 -14.55
N GLN A 317 -12.89 -17.88 -15.54
CA GLN A 317 -12.15 -16.68 -15.90
C GLN A 317 -12.49 -15.52 -14.95
N ALA A 318 -11.54 -14.59 -14.77
CA ALA A 318 -11.83 -13.35 -14.05
C ALA A 318 -12.68 -12.42 -14.90
N ARG A 319 -13.86 -12.10 -14.39
CA ARG A 319 -14.88 -11.31 -15.09
C ARG A 319 -15.19 -10.06 -14.30
N PHE A 320 -15.25 -8.93 -15.00
CA PHE A 320 -15.38 -7.62 -14.38
C PHE A 320 -16.74 -7.04 -14.74
N TYR A 321 -17.47 -6.60 -13.71
CA TYR A 321 -18.81 -6.04 -13.85
C TYR A 321 -18.88 -4.68 -13.16
N TRP A 322 -19.60 -3.77 -13.77
CA TRP A 322 -20.09 -2.61 -13.05
C TRP A 322 -21.50 -2.91 -12.53
N ARG A 323 -21.65 -2.96 -11.21
CA ARG A 323 -22.93 -3.18 -10.52
C ARG A 323 -23.58 -1.84 -10.21
N GLY A 324 -24.36 -1.33 -11.16
CA GLY A 324 -25.03 -0.03 -11.04
C GLY A 324 -26.04 0.04 -9.89
N ASP A 325 -26.58 -1.10 -9.45
CA ASP A 325 -27.45 -1.21 -8.27
C ASP A 325 -26.71 -1.00 -6.94
N LEU A 326 -25.43 -1.36 -6.89
CA LEU A 326 -24.57 -1.28 -5.71
C LEU A 326 -23.53 -0.15 -5.79
N ASP A 327 -23.45 0.55 -6.93
CA ASP A 327 -22.43 1.55 -7.26
C ASP A 327 -21.00 1.02 -7.03
N VAL A 328 -20.72 -0.22 -7.47
CA VAL A 328 -19.43 -0.89 -7.25
C VAL A 328 -18.94 -1.65 -8.48
N ALA A 329 -17.63 -1.64 -8.70
CA ALA A 329 -16.97 -2.59 -9.60
C ALA A 329 -16.85 -3.95 -8.89
N GLN A 330 -17.42 -5.00 -9.49
CA GLN A 330 -17.40 -6.37 -8.98
C GLN A 330 -16.51 -7.24 -9.87
N ILE A 331 -15.72 -8.10 -9.26
CA ILE A 331 -14.89 -9.11 -9.93
C ILE A 331 -15.45 -10.47 -9.56
N SER A 332 -15.79 -11.29 -10.55
CA SER A 332 -16.25 -12.67 -10.34
C SER A 332 -15.23 -13.65 -10.89
N ILE A 333 -14.85 -14.64 -10.09
CA ILE A 333 -14.00 -15.77 -10.49
C ILE A 333 -14.69 -17.04 -10.03
N ALA A 334 -15.06 -17.90 -10.99
CA ALA A 334 -15.98 -19.02 -10.75
C ALA A 334 -17.27 -18.52 -10.07
N ASP A 335 -17.60 -19.04 -8.91
CA ASP A 335 -18.79 -18.73 -8.10
C ASP A 335 -18.52 -17.73 -6.96
N VAL A 336 -17.34 -17.10 -6.92
CA VAL A 336 -16.99 -16.14 -5.87
C VAL A 336 -16.91 -14.73 -6.45
N ASP A 337 -17.64 -13.82 -5.79
CA ASP A 337 -17.69 -12.40 -6.10
C ASP A 337 -16.86 -11.58 -5.11
N PHE A 338 -16.05 -10.67 -5.62
CA PHE A 338 -15.26 -9.72 -4.84
C PHE A 338 -15.60 -8.28 -5.25
N PRO A 339 -15.88 -7.38 -4.31
CA PRO A 339 -15.88 -5.96 -4.61
C PRO A 339 -14.45 -5.51 -4.88
N TYR A 340 -14.25 -4.72 -5.94
CA TYR A 340 -12.96 -4.10 -6.20
C TYR A 340 -12.63 -3.11 -5.07
N THR A 341 -11.40 -3.18 -4.54
CA THR A 341 -11.01 -2.42 -3.33
C THR A 341 -10.77 -0.94 -3.59
N ASN A 342 -10.71 -0.53 -4.87
CA ASN A 342 -10.60 0.84 -5.34
C ASN A 342 -9.38 1.62 -4.81
N GLU A 343 -8.32 0.95 -4.35
CA GLU A 343 -7.09 1.67 -4.02
C GLU A 343 -6.38 2.14 -5.29
N TYR A 344 -5.80 3.36 -5.28
CA TYR A 344 -5.08 3.86 -6.44
C TYR A 344 -3.74 3.13 -6.60
N LEU A 345 -3.55 2.50 -7.76
CA LEU A 345 -2.37 1.71 -8.07
C LEU A 345 -1.39 2.39 -9.04
N GLY A 346 -1.77 3.52 -9.64
CA GLY A 346 -0.95 4.16 -10.68
C GLY A 346 -0.71 3.25 -11.88
N VAL A 347 0.53 3.20 -12.37
CA VAL A 347 0.92 2.40 -13.53
C VAL A 347 1.74 1.19 -13.08
N LYS A 348 1.05 0.10 -12.72
CA LYS A 348 1.70 -1.17 -12.36
C LYS A 348 1.85 -2.07 -13.59
N GLU A 349 3.01 -2.70 -13.69
CA GLU A 349 3.23 -3.79 -14.64
C GLU A 349 2.41 -5.01 -14.22
N ARG A 350 2.02 -5.80 -15.23
CA ARG A 350 1.23 -7.03 -15.05
C ARG A 350 2.05 -8.25 -15.43
N LEU A 351 1.83 -9.34 -14.72
CA LEU A 351 2.44 -10.62 -15.04
C LEU A 351 1.76 -11.23 -16.26
N VAL A 352 2.53 -11.82 -17.18
CA VAL A 352 1.98 -12.58 -18.29
C VAL A 352 1.12 -13.72 -17.75
N ILE A 353 -0.17 -13.70 -18.11
CA ILE A 353 -1.14 -14.68 -17.65
C ILE A 353 -0.98 -15.95 -18.49
N THR A 354 -0.88 -17.09 -17.80
CA THR A 354 -0.74 -18.43 -18.41
C THR A 354 -1.83 -19.35 -17.85
N PRO A 355 -2.10 -20.50 -18.49
CA PRO A 355 -3.04 -21.49 -17.94
C PRO A 355 -2.68 -22.02 -16.54
N LEU A 356 -1.44 -21.84 -16.10
CA LEU A 356 -1.04 -22.14 -14.72
C LEU A 356 -1.43 -21.00 -13.76
N THR A 357 -1.21 -19.76 -14.19
CA THR A 357 -1.62 -18.55 -13.47
C THR A 357 -3.13 -18.53 -13.24
N ASP A 358 -3.93 -18.85 -14.27
CA ASP A 358 -5.40 -18.91 -14.16
C ASP A 358 -5.87 -19.93 -13.13
N ARG A 359 -5.27 -21.13 -13.15
CA ARG A 359 -5.58 -22.16 -12.15
C ARG A 359 -5.23 -21.70 -10.74
N CYS A 360 -4.13 -20.96 -10.57
CA CYS A 360 -3.81 -20.32 -9.30
C CYS A 360 -4.86 -19.28 -8.90
N TYR A 361 -5.35 -18.44 -9.83
CA TYR A 361 -6.38 -17.43 -9.53
C TYR A 361 -7.70 -18.07 -9.09
N VAL A 362 -8.14 -19.12 -9.76
CA VAL A 362 -9.32 -19.90 -9.35
C VAL A 362 -9.11 -20.50 -7.95
N THR A 363 -7.97 -21.14 -7.70
CA THR A 363 -7.73 -21.78 -6.40
C THR A 363 -7.65 -20.76 -5.26
N LEU A 364 -6.98 -19.63 -5.50
CA LEU A 364 -6.82 -18.56 -4.51
C LEU A 364 -8.14 -17.82 -4.26
N SER A 365 -8.95 -17.57 -5.29
CA SER A 365 -10.27 -16.95 -5.13
C SER A 365 -11.21 -17.82 -4.32
N GLN A 366 -11.23 -19.14 -4.58
CA GLN A 366 -12.00 -20.09 -3.78
C GLN A 366 -11.55 -20.11 -2.32
N ALA A 367 -10.24 -20.17 -2.07
CA ALA A 367 -9.69 -20.13 -0.72
C ALA A 367 -10.11 -18.83 0.00
N LEU A 368 -9.97 -17.68 -0.66
CA LEU A 368 -10.37 -16.38 -0.10
C LEU A 368 -11.88 -16.30 0.16
N GLY A 369 -12.72 -16.81 -0.74
CA GLY A 369 -14.18 -16.88 -0.56
C GLY A 369 -14.59 -17.74 0.64
N MET A 370 -13.77 -18.73 1.00
CA MET A 370 -13.93 -19.57 2.19
C MET A 370 -13.22 -19.02 3.44
N CYS A 371 -12.65 -17.82 3.38
CA CYS A 371 -11.80 -17.23 4.43
C CYS A 371 -10.58 -18.12 4.81
N LEU A 372 -10.05 -18.86 3.85
CA LEU A 372 -8.86 -19.70 3.97
C LEU A 372 -7.64 -19.01 3.34
N GLY A 373 -6.46 -19.35 3.86
CA GLY A 373 -5.20 -18.96 3.25
C GLY A 373 -4.89 -19.78 2.00
N GLY A 374 -4.19 -19.18 1.03
CA GLY A 374 -3.66 -19.86 -0.14
C GLY A 374 -2.16 -20.12 -0.03
N ALA A 375 -1.71 -21.33 -0.35
CA ALA A 375 -0.29 -21.70 -0.36
C ALA A 375 0.14 -22.20 -1.75
N PRO A 376 0.46 -21.31 -2.71
CA PRO A 376 1.02 -21.72 -4.00
C PRO A 376 2.33 -22.48 -3.80
N ALA A 377 2.40 -23.72 -4.28
CA ALA A 377 3.56 -24.60 -4.16
C ALA A 377 4.28 -24.76 -5.51
N GLY A 378 5.61 -24.73 -5.48
CA GLY A 378 6.45 -24.87 -6.68
C GLY A 378 7.91 -24.46 -6.44
N PRO A 379 8.83 -24.75 -7.37
CA PRO A 379 10.26 -24.44 -7.23
C PRO A 379 10.55 -22.95 -7.00
N ALA A 380 11.73 -22.63 -6.47
CA ALA A 380 12.15 -21.24 -6.31
C ALA A 380 12.22 -20.51 -7.67
N GLY A 381 11.80 -19.25 -7.71
CA GLY A 381 11.86 -18.43 -8.93
C GLY A 381 10.74 -18.64 -9.96
N THR A 382 9.77 -19.54 -9.71
CA THR A 382 8.69 -19.83 -10.69
C THR A 382 7.48 -18.89 -10.59
N GLY A 383 7.67 -17.64 -10.17
CA GLY A 383 6.61 -16.63 -10.17
C GLY A 383 5.48 -16.79 -9.15
N LYS A 384 5.64 -17.63 -8.11
CA LYS A 384 4.60 -17.87 -7.09
C LYS A 384 4.12 -16.58 -6.41
N THR A 385 5.04 -15.80 -5.86
CA THR A 385 4.75 -14.53 -5.17
C THR A 385 4.23 -13.49 -6.15
N GLU A 386 4.77 -13.43 -7.36
CA GLU A 386 4.34 -12.47 -8.39
C GLU A 386 2.94 -12.79 -8.91
N THR A 387 2.57 -14.07 -9.00
CA THR A 387 1.19 -14.49 -9.31
C THR A 387 0.21 -14.00 -8.25
N THR A 388 0.54 -14.16 -6.95
CA THR A 388 -0.31 -13.64 -5.88
C THR A 388 -0.41 -12.12 -5.90
N LYS A 389 0.70 -11.41 -6.13
CA LYS A 389 0.70 -9.94 -6.24
C LYS A 389 -0.11 -9.45 -7.44
N ASP A 390 -0.01 -10.11 -8.59
CA ASP A 390 -0.79 -9.75 -9.78
C ASP A 390 -2.29 -9.99 -9.55
N MET A 391 -2.66 -11.10 -8.91
CA MET A 391 -4.05 -11.35 -8.50
C MET A 391 -4.58 -10.25 -7.57
N CYS A 392 -3.81 -9.81 -6.57
CA CYS A 392 -4.25 -8.74 -5.67
C CYS A 392 -4.43 -7.38 -6.37
N ARG A 393 -3.81 -7.17 -7.54
CA ARG A 393 -3.94 -5.96 -8.36
C ARG A 393 -4.99 -6.09 -9.46
N THR A 394 -5.45 -7.31 -9.71
CA THR A 394 -6.56 -7.66 -10.61
C THR A 394 -7.84 -7.25 -9.92
#